data_AF-A0A2M8NKT5-F1
#
_entry.id   AF-A0A2M8NKT5-F1
#
_cell.length_a   1.000
_cell.length_b   1.000
_cell.length_c   1.000
_cell.angle_alpha   90.00
_cell.angle_beta   90.00
_cell.angle_gamma   90.00
#
_symmetry.space_group_name_H-M   'P 1'
#
loop_
_entity.id
_entity.type
_entity.pdbx_description
1 polymer ?
#
loop_
_entity_poly.entity_id
_entity_poly.type
_entity_poly.pdbx_seq_one_letter_code
_entity_poly.pdbx_strand_id
1 'polypeptide(L)'
;MPNADPAIVQSPERLNALHRLNLLDSAPEEAFDRLTRLASYIIGAPITLVSLVDAERQFFKSQIGLPEPLATQRETPLSHSFCQHVVATNKPLIIDDARQHELVYDNLAIRDFDVIAYLGMP
;
A
#
# COMPACT_ATOMS: atom_id res chain seq x y z
N MET A 1 9.02 -2.74 18.02
CA MET A 1 10.02 -2.14 17.08
C MET A 1 9.88 -0.61 17.11
N PRO A 2 10.79 0.25 16.62
CA PRO A 2 10.52 1.70 16.67
C PRO A 2 9.28 1.98 15.82
N ASN A 3 8.24 2.53 16.47
CA ASN A 3 6.99 2.88 15.81
C ASN A 3 7.28 3.80 14.61
N ALA A 4 6.68 3.46 13.47
CA ALA A 4 6.59 4.34 12.31
C ALA A 4 6.12 5.73 12.76
N ASP A 5 6.90 6.78 12.49
CA ASP A 5 6.49 8.15 12.79
C ASP A 5 5.47 8.60 11.72
N PRO A 6 4.19 8.85 12.09
CA PRO A 6 3.19 9.32 11.14
C PRO A 6 3.59 10.64 10.46
N ALA A 7 4.47 11.43 11.08
CA ALA A 7 4.98 12.67 10.52
C ALA A 7 5.76 12.45 9.20
N ILE A 8 6.34 11.28 8.97
CA ILE A 8 7.05 10.97 7.71
C ILE A 8 6.05 10.84 6.56
N VAL A 9 4.92 10.17 6.78
CA VAL A 9 3.85 10.08 5.77
C VAL A 9 3.32 11.48 5.47
N GLN A 10 3.19 12.33 6.49
CA GLN A 10 2.73 13.72 6.37
C GLN A 10 3.84 14.72 5.99
N SER A 11 5.06 14.26 5.70
CA SER A 11 6.18 15.15 5.40
C SER A 11 5.88 16.00 4.15
N PRO A 12 5.90 17.34 4.24
CA PRO A 12 5.65 18.21 3.08
C PRO A 12 6.66 17.97 1.95
N GLU A 13 7.92 17.68 2.29
CA GLU A 13 8.95 17.38 1.29
C GLU A 13 8.61 16.12 0.51
N ARG A 14 8.19 15.06 1.20
CA ARG A 14 7.80 13.77 0.60
C ARG A 14 6.56 13.92 -0.26
N LEU A 15 5.52 14.59 0.26
CA LEU A 15 4.27 14.82 -0.47
C LEU A 15 4.51 15.66 -1.74
N ASN A 16 5.30 16.74 -1.63
CA ASN A 16 5.69 17.53 -2.78
C ASN A 16 6.48 16.70 -3.80
N ALA A 17 7.36 15.80 -3.36
CA ALA A 17 8.06 14.88 -4.27
C ALA A 17 7.10 13.92 -4.96
N LEU A 18 6.15 13.34 -4.23
CA LEU A 18 5.11 12.47 -4.77
C LEU A 18 4.26 13.18 -5.83
N HIS A 19 3.78 14.40 -5.55
CA HIS A 19 2.96 15.18 -6.49
C HIS A 19 3.73 15.54 -7.76
N ARG A 20 5.04 15.86 -7.65
CA ARG A 20 5.89 16.15 -8.83
C ARG A 20 6.04 14.97 -9.78
N LEU A 21 5.83 13.73 -9.33
CA LEU A 21 5.87 12.55 -10.20
C LEU A 21 4.67 12.48 -11.15
N ASN A 22 3.58 13.20 -10.87
CA ASN A 22 2.32 13.15 -11.63
C ASN A 22 1.76 11.73 -11.81
N LEU A 23 2.03 10.83 -10.86
CA LEU A 23 1.56 9.44 -10.91
C LEU A 23 0.24 9.21 -10.16
N LEU A 24 -0.11 10.07 -9.20
CA LEU A 24 -1.41 10.01 -8.52
C LEU A 24 -2.53 10.32 -9.52
N ASP A 25 -3.64 9.56 -9.42
CA ASP A 25 -4.83 9.66 -10.30
C ASP A 25 -4.57 9.48 -11.80
N SER A 26 -3.36 9.09 -12.17
CA SER A 26 -3.01 8.82 -13.55
C SER A 26 -3.52 7.45 -14.01
N ALA A 27 -3.64 7.31 -15.33
CA ALA A 27 -4.02 6.04 -15.94
C ALA A 27 -3.04 4.91 -15.55
N PRO A 28 -3.50 3.64 -15.58
CA PRO A 28 -2.58 2.50 -15.48
C PRO A 28 -1.47 2.60 -16.52
N GLU A 29 -0.30 2.10 -16.17
CA GLU A 29 0.88 2.15 -17.02
C GLU A 29 1.54 0.77 -17.02
N GLU A 30 1.77 0.23 -18.22
CA GLU A 30 2.27 -1.13 -18.43
C GLU A 30 3.60 -1.40 -17.71
N ALA A 31 4.45 -0.38 -17.51
CA ALA A 31 5.68 -0.52 -16.74
C ALA A 31 5.43 -0.97 -15.30
N PHE A 32 4.42 -0.40 -14.62
CA PHE A 32 4.04 -0.78 -13.26
C PHE A 32 3.23 -2.09 -13.26
N ASP A 33 2.36 -2.29 -14.25
CA ASP A 33 1.57 -3.53 -14.35
C ASP A 33 2.45 -4.77 -14.54
N ARG A 34 3.56 -4.64 -15.27
CA ARG A 34 4.57 -5.70 -15.38
C ARG A 34 5.22 -6.03 -14.04
N LEU A 35 5.52 -5.03 -13.20
CA LEU A 35 6.08 -5.25 -11.87
C LEU A 35 5.08 -5.97 -10.96
N THR A 36 3.82 -5.52 -10.96
CA THR A 36 2.75 -6.15 -10.18
C THR A 36 2.52 -7.60 -10.60
N ARG A 37 2.48 -7.88 -11.92
CA ARG A 37 2.35 -9.24 -12.46
C ARG A 37 3.52 -10.12 -12.05
N LEU A 38 4.75 -9.61 -12.13
CA LEU A 38 5.94 -10.36 -11.76
C LEU A 38 5.96 -10.69 -10.26
N ALA A 39 5.67 -9.71 -9.41
CA ALA A 39 5.60 -9.91 -7.96
C ALA A 39 4.50 -10.91 -7.59
N SER A 40 3.30 -10.79 -8.18
CA SER A 40 2.21 -11.74 -7.96
C SER A 40 2.60 -13.16 -8.39
N TYR A 41 3.26 -13.32 -9.55
CA TYR A 41 3.71 -14.62 -10.04
C TYR A 41 4.78 -15.26 -9.15
N ILE A 42 5.78 -14.50 -8.71
CA ILE A 42 6.90 -15.03 -7.90
C ILE A 42 6.43 -15.40 -6.49
N ILE A 43 5.62 -14.54 -5.87
CA ILE A 43 5.20 -14.71 -4.48
C ILE A 43 3.97 -15.63 -4.37
N GLY A 44 3.14 -15.70 -5.41
CA GLY A 44 1.89 -16.45 -5.39
C GLY A 44 0.80 -15.78 -4.53
N ALA A 45 0.93 -14.48 -4.24
CA ALA A 45 -0.05 -13.73 -3.46
C ALA A 45 -1.31 -13.45 -4.31
N PRO A 46 -2.53 -13.61 -3.74
CA PRO A 46 -3.78 -13.39 -4.47
C PRO A 46 -4.03 -11.91 -4.77
N ILE A 47 -3.49 -11.01 -3.94
CA ILE A 47 -3.54 -9.57 -4.14
C ILE A 47 -2.11 -9.04 -4.20
N THR A 48 -1.81 -8.18 -5.16
CA THR A 48 -0.49 -7.53 -5.29
C THR A 48 -0.68 -6.12 -5.81
N LEU A 49 0.04 -5.16 -5.22
CA LEU A 49 -0.17 -3.73 -5.45
C LEU A 49 1.15 -3.01 -5.67
N VAL A 50 1.14 -2.01 -6.54
CA VAL A 50 2.06 -0.87 -6.47
C VAL A 50 1.27 0.30 -5.90
N SER A 51 1.57 0.65 -4.64
CA SER A 51 0.84 1.67 -3.89
C SER A 51 1.66 2.94 -3.71
N LEU A 52 1.01 4.09 -3.91
CA LEU A 52 1.53 5.41 -3.60
C LEU A 52 0.77 5.96 -2.40
N VAL A 53 1.46 6.31 -1.32
CA VAL A 53 0.83 6.81 -0.09
C VAL A 53 0.82 8.34 -0.13
N ASP A 54 -0.36 8.93 -0.20
CA ASP A 54 -0.60 10.38 -0.14
C ASP A 54 -0.96 10.82 1.30
N ALA A 55 -1.33 12.08 1.51
CA ALA A 55 -1.64 12.63 2.82
C ALA A 55 -2.88 11.98 3.47
N GLU A 56 -3.90 11.63 2.69
CA GLU A 56 -5.20 11.15 3.22
C GLU A 56 -5.59 9.75 2.73
N ARG A 57 -4.90 9.25 1.71
CA ARG A 57 -5.21 7.99 1.02
C ARG A 57 -3.95 7.27 0.56
N GLN A 58 -4.10 5.98 0.25
CA GLN A 58 -3.19 5.28 -0.64
C GLN A 58 -3.86 5.09 -1.99
N PHE A 59 -3.12 5.38 -3.06
CA PHE A 59 -3.52 5.19 -4.44
C PHE A 59 -2.80 3.98 -5.05
N PHE A 60 -3.52 3.17 -5.82
CA PHE A 60 -3.01 1.95 -6.44
C PHE A 60 -2.62 2.24 -7.89
N LYS A 61 -1.34 2.55 -8.10
CA LYS A 61 -0.79 2.78 -9.44
C LYS A 61 -0.96 1.53 -10.31
N SER A 62 -0.83 0.35 -9.71
CA SER A 62 -1.14 -0.93 -10.32
C SER A 62 -1.66 -1.91 -9.26
N GLN A 63 -2.55 -2.81 -9.65
CA GLN A 63 -3.13 -3.82 -8.77
C GLN A 63 -3.46 -5.09 -9.55
N ILE A 64 -3.41 -6.23 -8.85
CA ILE A 64 -3.97 -7.51 -9.30
C ILE A 64 -4.77 -8.09 -8.13
N GLY A 65 -5.93 -8.67 -8.45
CA GLY A 65 -6.73 -9.47 -7.53
C GLY A 65 -7.62 -8.68 -6.58
N LEU A 66 -7.64 -7.35 -6.64
CA LEU A 66 -8.59 -6.57 -5.86
C LEU A 66 -10.03 -6.79 -6.37
N PRO A 67 -11.03 -6.88 -5.47
CA PRO A 67 -12.43 -6.97 -5.87
C PRO A 67 -12.97 -5.60 -6.31
N GLU A 68 -14.07 -5.59 -7.06
CA GLU A 68 -14.83 -4.36 -7.31
C GLU A 68 -15.62 -3.92 -6.06
N PRO A 69 -15.81 -2.62 -5.81
CA PRO A 69 -15.39 -1.49 -6.66
C PRO A 69 -13.93 -1.05 -6.47
N LEU A 70 -13.18 -1.71 -5.59
CA LEU A 70 -11.84 -1.27 -5.19
C LEU A 70 -10.83 -1.32 -6.34
N ALA A 71 -10.97 -2.33 -7.20
CA ALA A 71 -10.18 -2.45 -8.43
C ALA A 71 -10.36 -1.25 -9.38
N THR A 72 -11.59 -0.75 -9.54
CA THR A 72 -11.87 0.44 -10.35
C THR A 72 -11.53 1.75 -9.62
N GLN A 73 -11.84 1.86 -8.32
CA GLN A 73 -11.57 3.07 -7.52
C GLN A 73 -10.07 3.32 -7.36
N ARG A 74 -9.27 2.24 -7.27
CA ARG A 74 -7.80 2.29 -7.15
C ARG A 74 -7.30 3.10 -5.96
N GLU A 75 -8.04 3.14 -4.86
CA GLU A 75 -7.62 3.84 -3.67
C GLU A 75 -8.29 3.34 -2.40
N THR A 76 -7.70 3.64 -1.26
CA THR A 76 -8.36 3.51 0.05
C THR A 76 -7.89 4.63 0.99
N PRO A 77 -8.68 4.97 2.02
CA PRO A 77 -8.21 5.84 3.10
C PRO A 77 -6.99 5.25 3.83
N LEU A 78 -6.17 6.09 4.48
CA LEU A 78 -5.02 5.60 5.25
C LEU A 78 -5.38 4.65 6.39
N SER A 79 -6.63 4.66 6.89
CA SER A 79 -7.11 3.69 7.87
C SER A 79 -7.07 2.23 7.40
N HIS A 80 -6.91 2.01 6.09
CA HIS A 80 -6.79 0.70 5.45
C HIS A 80 -5.36 0.43 4.93
N SER A 81 -4.41 1.33 5.16
CA SER A 81 -3.08 1.24 4.55
C SER A 81 -2.07 0.59 5.47
N PHE A 82 -1.60 -0.60 5.12
CA PHE A 82 -0.38 -1.16 5.72
C PHE A 82 0.85 -0.49 5.09
N CYS A 83 0.76 -0.11 3.81
CA CYS A 83 1.83 0.54 3.03
C CYS A 83 2.34 1.84 3.68
N GLN A 84 1.50 2.56 4.42
CA GLN A 84 1.94 3.76 5.15
C GLN A 84 3.08 3.47 6.13
N HIS A 85 3.11 2.28 6.75
CA HIS A 85 4.18 1.88 7.67
C HIS A 85 5.49 1.59 6.93
N VAL A 86 5.42 1.03 5.72
CA VAL A 86 6.57 0.82 4.84
C VAL A 86 7.18 2.16 4.46
N VAL A 87 6.35 3.12 4.03
CA VAL A 87 6.80 4.49 3.71
C VAL A 87 7.39 5.19 4.93
N ALA A 88 6.72 5.10 6.09
CA ALA A 88 7.16 5.78 7.30
C ALA A 88 8.51 5.26 7.84
N THR A 89 8.78 3.96 7.65
CA THR A 89 10.01 3.33 8.15
C THR A 89 11.11 3.23 7.09
N ASN A 90 10.75 3.37 5.81
CA ASN A 90 11.59 3.10 4.65
C ASN A 90 12.28 1.72 4.74
N LYS A 91 11.54 0.70 5.20
CA LYS A 91 12.01 -0.66 5.42
C LYS A 91 10.96 -1.68 4.98
N PRO A 92 11.37 -2.90 4.62
CA PRO A 92 10.43 -4.00 4.41
C PRO A 92 9.55 -4.25 5.63
N LEU A 93 8.27 -4.57 5.39
CA LEU A 93 7.31 -4.99 6.40
C LEU A 93 6.75 -6.35 6.02
N ILE A 94 6.99 -7.34 6.88
CA ILE A 94 6.53 -8.71 6.70
C ILE A 94 5.62 -9.04 7.88
N ILE A 95 4.41 -9.48 7.59
CA ILE A 95 3.37 -9.78 8.57
C ILE A 95 2.77 -11.13 8.21
N ASP A 96 2.93 -12.10 9.10
CA ASP A 96 2.33 -13.43 8.92
C ASP A 96 0.84 -13.43 9.26
N ASP A 97 0.44 -12.71 10.33
CA ASP A 97 -0.95 -12.53 10.73
C ASP A 97 -1.20 -11.13 11.32
N ALA A 98 -1.89 -10.29 10.55
CA ALA A 98 -2.19 -8.91 10.87
C ALA A 98 -3.06 -8.76 12.12
N ARG A 99 -3.89 -9.77 12.45
CA ARG A 99 -4.77 -9.75 13.63
C ARG A 99 -4.00 -9.80 14.94
N GLN A 100 -2.74 -10.22 14.89
CA GLN A 100 -1.86 -10.39 16.06
C GLN A 100 -0.67 -9.42 16.03
N HIS A 101 -0.53 -8.63 14.96
CA HIS A 101 0.65 -7.80 14.73
C HIS A 101 0.50 -6.41 15.35
N GLU A 102 1.40 -6.03 16.26
CA GLU A 102 1.35 -4.80 17.07
C GLU A 102 1.10 -3.51 16.28
N LEU A 103 1.61 -3.43 15.04
CA LEU A 103 1.48 -2.24 14.20
C LEU A 103 0.13 -2.07 13.50
N VAL A 104 -0.58 -3.17 13.22
CA VAL A 104 -1.72 -3.15 12.28
C VAL A 104 -2.96 -3.89 12.79
N TYR A 105 -2.95 -4.43 14.00
CA TYR A 105 -4.06 -5.24 14.52
C TYR A 105 -5.41 -4.49 14.57
N ASP A 106 -5.38 -3.15 14.63
CA ASP A 106 -6.57 -2.28 14.59
C ASP A 106 -6.89 -1.73 13.18
N ASN A 107 -6.13 -2.11 12.14
CA ASN A 107 -6.32 -1.60 10.79
C ASN A 107 -7.59 -2.16 10.13
N LEU A 108 -8.37 -1.29 9.49
CA LEU A 108 -9.69 -1.67 8.94
C LEU A 108 -9.60 -2.62 7.75
N ALA A 109 -8.47 -2.66 7.04
CA ALA A 109 -8.28 -3.60 5.93
C ALA A 109 -8.39 -5.08 6.36
N ILE A 110 -8.15 -5.39 7.64
CA ILE A 110 -8.35 -6.73 8.18
C ILE A 110 -9.83 -7.11 8.15
N ARG A 111 -10.71 -6.20 8.58
CA ARG A 111 -12.15 -6.47 8.72
C ARG A 111 -12.89 -6.30 7.39
N ASP A 112 -12.50 -5.29 6.63
CA ASP A 112 -13.24 -4.88 5.45
C ASP A 112 -12.77 -5.62 4.19
N PHE A 113 -11.51 -6.09 4.17
CA PHE A 113 -10.89 -6.77 3.01
C PHE A 113 -10.23 -8.12 3.34
N ASP A 114 -10.36 -8.63 4.57
CA ASP A 114 -9.76 -9.90 5.02
C ASP A 114 -8.23 -9.99 4.79
N VAL A 115 -7.53 -8.86 4.96
CA VAL A 115 -6.06 -8.82 4.83
C VAL A 115 -5.42 -9.45 6.06
N ILE A 116 -5.02 -10.72 5.95
CA ILE A 116 -4.39 -11.47 7.03
C ILE A 116 -2.86 -11.43 6.96
N ALA A 117 -2.26 -11.74 5.81
CA ALA A 117 -0.81 -11.70 5.63
C ALA A 117 -0.40 -10.52 4.73
N TYR A 118 0.79 -9.97 4.96
CA TYR A 118 1.30 -8.84 4.20
C TYR A 118 2.82 -8.90 3.99
N LEU A 119 3.25 -8.55 2.78
CA LEU A 119 4.65 -8.32 2.43
C LEU A 119 4.72 -6.99 1.68
N GLY A 120 5.41 -6.01 2.26
CA GLY A 120 5.60 -4.68 1.69
C GLY A 120 7.07 -4.32 1.56
N MET A 121 7.43 -3.73 0.43
CA MET A 121 8.77 -3.23 0.12
C MET A 121 8.69 -1.73 -0.22
N PRO A 122 9.61 -0.90 0.29
CA PRO A 122 9.63 0.54 0.01
C PRO A 122 10.03 0.86 -1.44
#